data_AF-A0A7U4H401-F1
#
_entry.id   AF-A0A7U4H401-F1
#
_cell.length_a   1.000
_cell.length_b   1.000
_cell.length_c   1.000
_cell.angle_alpha   90.00
_cell.angle_beta   90.00
_cell.angle_gamma   90.00
#
_symmetry.space_group_name_H-M   'P 1'
#
loop_
_entity.id
_entity.type
_entity.pdbx_description
1 polymer ?
#
loop_
_entity_poly.entity_id
_entity_poly.type
_entity_poly.pdbx_seq_one_letter_code
_entity_poly.pdbx_strand_id
1 'polypeptide(L)'
;MAAGHPLTDEDRWPWLDTIAAWIDERVAAGEPAVVTCSALKKIYRDKLRRQGVVFVYMQGTFDEVMERLSHRQGHFMKPSMLQSQSDILEEPGDGEIHVNVHIGQADPEHEAVAVAGALGL
;
A
#
# COMPACT_ATOMS: atom_id res chain seq x y z
N MET A 1 -12.84 -0.89 9.35
CA MET A 1 -12.79 -2.30 8.89
C MET A 1 -13.03 -3.34 9.99
N ALA A 2 -12.69 -3.12 11.27
CA ALA A 2 -12.79 -4.15 12.33
C ALA A 2 -14.21 -4.75 12.52
N ALA A 3 -15.27 -3.97 12.25
CA ALA A 3 -16.66 -4.44 12.30
C ALA A 3 -17.10 -5.28 11.08
N GLY A 4 -16.23 -5.47 10.07
CA GLY A 4 -16.53 -6.23 8.85
C GLY A 4 -17.17 -5.44 7.71
N HIS A 5 -17.34 -4.12 7.88
CA HIS A 5 -17.79 -3.23 6.80
C HIS A 5 -16.59 -2.55 6.11
N PRO A 6 -16.55 -2.55 4.76
CA PRO A 6 -15.61 -1.74 3.99
C PRO A 6 -15.75 -0.26 4.35
N LEU A 7 -14.62 0.44 4.43
CA LEU A 7 -14.63 1.90 4.57
C LEU A 7 -15.08 2.55 3.26
N THR A 8 -15.72 3.71 3.34
CA THR A 8 -16.02 4.59 2.20
C THR A 8 -14.84 5.52 1.90
N ASP A 9 -14.93 6.32 0.84
CA ASP A 9 -13.90 7.31 0.52
C ASP A 9 -13.91 8.42 1.59
N GLU A 10 -15.09 8.82 2.05
CA GLU A 10 -15.33 9.76 3.14
C GLU A 10 -14.67 9.31 4.45
N ASP A 11 -14.76 8.02 4.78
CA ASP A 11 -14.09 7.45 5.95
C ASP A 11 -12.56 7.50 5.84
N ARG A 12 -12.03 7.45 4.61
CA ARG A 12 -10.59 7.39 4.35
C ARG A 12 -9.93 8.77 4.28
N TRP A 13 -10.67 9.82 3.88
CA TRP A 13 -10.06 11.15 3.69
C TRP A 13 -9.31 11.68 4.90
N PRO A 14 -9.86 11.66 6.14
CA PRO A 14 -9.15 12.17 7.32
C PRO A 14 -7.86 11.41 7.62
N TRP A 15 -7.84 10.10 7.34
CA TRP A 15 -6.64 9.28 7.49
C TRP A 15 -5.58 9.63 6.44
N LEU A 16 -6.00 9.80 5.18
CA LEU A 16 -5.09 10.22 4.11
C LEU A 16 -4.56 11.64 4.30
N ASP A 17 -5.35 12.55 4.89
CA ASP A 17 -4.90 13.87 5.33
C ASP A 17 -3.78 13.77 6.38
N THR A 18 -3.92 12.85 7.33
CA THR A 18 -2.91 12.62 8.37
C THR A 18 -1.60 12.11 7.77
N ILE A 19 -1.66 11.14 6.85
CA ILE A 19 -0.47 10.64 6.16
C ILE A 19 0.15 11.74 5.29
N ALA A 20 -0.67 12.51 4.56
CA ALA A 20 -0.22 13.62 3.74
C ALA A 20 0.59 14.64 4.56
N ALA A 21 0.05 15.08 5.71
CA ALA A 21 0.73 16.01 6.60
C ALA A 21 2.04 15.42 7.14
N TRP A 22 2.06 14.15 7.53
CA TRP A 22 3.27 13.48 7.98
C TRP A 22 4.33 13.38 6.88
N ILE A 23 3.93 13.11 5.63
CA ILE A 23 4.85 13.13 4.48
C ILE A 23 5.44 14.54 4.31
N ASP A 24 4.60 15.57 4.36
CA ASP A 24 5.04 16.96 4.19
C ASP A 24 6.09 17.36 5.26
N GLU A 25 5.90 16.93 6.51
CA GLU A 25 6.88 17.11 7.59
C GLU A 25 8.23 16.43 7.30
N ARG A 26 8.21 15.18 6.83
CA ARG A 26 9.45 14.42 6.53
C ARG A 26 10.20 14.97 5.32
N VAL A 27 9.45 15.35 4.28
CA VAL A 27 10.03 16.00 3.09
C VAL A 27 10.66 17.33 3.47
N ALA A 28 10.00 18.15 4.29
CA ALA A 28 10.55 19.42 4.75
C ALA A 28 11.81 19.25 5.63
N ALA A 29 11.88 18.17 6.41
CA ALA A 29 13.06 17.83 7.22
C ALA A 29 14.21 17.23 6.41
N GLY A 30 13.96 16.79 5.16
CA GLY A 30 14.96 16.08 4.35
C GLY A 30 15.32 14.70 4.90
N GLU A 31 14.45 14.10 5.72
CA GLU A 31 14.68 12.81 6.36
C GLU A 31 14.05 11.66 5.55
N PRO A 32 14.78 10.55 5.31
CA PRO A 32 14.18 9.38 4.70
C PRO A 32 13.17 8.74 5.66
N ALA A 33 12.02 8.35 5.13
CA ALA A 33 10.97 7.72 5.92
C ALA A 33 10.16 6.72 5.08
N VAL A 34 9.54 5.75 5.75
CA VAL A 34 8.66 4.75 5.13
C VAL A 34 7.34 4.71 5.91
N VAL A 35 6.23 4.67 5.19
CA VAL A 35 4.89 4.52 5.77
C VAL A 35 4.10 3.49 4.96
N THR A 36 3.32 2.66 5.65
CA THR A 36 2.41 1.72 5.00
C THR A 36 1.03 2.36 4.82
N CYS A 37 0.53 2.34 3.60
CA CYS A 37 -0.81 2.80 3.25
C CYS A 37 -1.31 1.97 2.07
N SER A 38 -2.56 1.51 2.10
CA SER A 38 -3.09 0.72 0.99
C SER A 38 -3.23 1.55 -0.30
N ALA A 39 -3.49 2.86 -0.19
CA ALA A 39 -3.52 3.82 -1.29
C ALA A 39 -4.15 3.26 -2.60
N LEU A 40 -5.26 2.54 -2.43
CA LEU A 40 -5.81 1.62 -3.43
C LEU A 40 -6.28 2.32 -4.71
N LYS A 41 -6.82 3.53 -4.59
CA LYS A 41 -7.29 4.33 -5.72
C LYS A 41 -6.25 5.38 -6.12
N LYS A 42 -6.22 5.74 -7.40
CA LYS A 42 -5.40 6.83 -7.92
C LYS A 42 -5.68 8.14 -7.19
N ILE A 43 -6.93 8.44 -6.87
CA ILE A 43 -7.28 9.67 -6.12
C ILE A 43 -6.66 9.73 -4.72
N TYR A 44 -6.37 8.57 -4.11
CA TYR A 44 -5.66 8.52 -2.83
C TYR A 44 -4.17 8.77 -3.04
N ARG A 45 -3.57 8.17 -4.08
CA ARG A 45 -2.18 8.41 -4.44
C ARG A 45 -1.93 9.84 -4.90
N ASP A 46 -2.86 10.46 -5.61
CA ASP A 46 -2.82 11.87 -5.99
C ASP A 46 -2.79 12.80 -4.76
N LYS A 47 -3.45 12.40 -3.67
CA LYS A 47 -3.40 13.11 -2.39
C LYS A 47 -2.10 12.85 -1.63
N LEU A 48 -1.43 11.72 -1.87
CA LEU A 48 -0.21 11.27 -1.20
C LEU A 48 1.11 11.58 -1.94
N ARG A 49 1.07 11.87 -3.25
CA ARG A 49 2.26 12.18 -4.05
C ARG A 49 2.87 13.55 -3.73
N ARG A 50 4.19 13.60 -3.63
CA ARG A 50 5.03 14.82 -3.61
C ARG A 50 6.31 14.54 -4.39
N GLN A 51 7.08 15.58 -4.68
CA GLN A 51 8.45 15.39 -5.13
C GLN A 51 9.25 14.64 -4.05
N GLY A 52 9.97 13.59 -4.46
CA GLY A 52 10.74 12.74 -3.54
C GLY A 52 9.94 11.60 -2.88
N VAL A 53 8.64 11.47 -3.18
CA VAL A 53 7.82 10.33 -2.74
C VAL A 53 7.72 9.30 -3.85
N VAL A 54 8.03 8.04 -3.54
CA VAL A 54 7.90 6.89 -4.43
C VAL A 54 6.89 5.92 -3.82
N PHE A 55 5.94 5.43 -4.61
CA PHE A 55 5.04 4.37 -4.19
C PHE A 55 5.66 3.01 -4.46
N VAL A 56 5.68 2.13 -3.46
CA VAL A 56 6.05 0.73 -3.63
C VAL A 56 4.76 -0.08 -3.71
N TYR A 57 4.40 -0.53 -4.92
CA TYR A 57 3.24 -1.38 -5.13
C TYR A 57 3.64 -2.84 -4.94
N MET A 58 3.21 -3.41 -3.83
CA MET A 58 3.35 -4.83 -3.54
C MET A 58 2.30 -5.60 -4.35
N GLN A 59 2.64 -5.92 -5.61
CA GLN A 59 1.75 -6.50 -6.59
C GLN A 59 1.54 -7.99 -6.33
N GLY A 60 0.29 -8.45 -6.37
CA GLY A 60 -0.04 -9.86 -6.27
C GLY A 60 -1.49 -10.09 -6.67
N THR A 61 -1.77 -11.29 -7.18
CA THR A 61 -3.13 -11.73 -7.46
C THR A 61 -3.93 -11.89 -6.17
N PHE A 62 -5.25 -11.88 -6.30
CA PHE A 62 -6.16 -12.15 -5.17
C PHE A 62 -5.81 -13.45 -4.45
N ASP A 63 -5.53 -14.51 -5.23
CA ASP A 63 -5.22 -15.84 -4.69
C ASP A 63 -3.89 -15.87 -3.95
N GLU A 64 -2.83 -15.24 -4.48
CA GLU A 64 -1.53 -15.12 -3.80
C GLU A 64 -1.66 -14.37 -2.46
N VAL A 65 -2.42 -13.27 -2.44
CA VAL A 65 -2.68 -12.52 -1.21
C VAL A 65 -3.51 -13.35 -0.22
N MET A 66 -4.53 -14.06 -0.72
CA MET A 66 -5.41 -14.90 0.11
C MET A 66 -4.63 -16.05 0.74
N GLU A 67 -3.81 -16.75 -0.05
CA GLU A 67 -2.95 -17.82 0.43
C GLU A 67 -2.02 -17.29 1.53
N ARG A 68 -1.32 -16.17 1.28
CA ARG A 68 -0.44 -15.55 2.27
C ARG A 68 -1.17 -15.13 3.55
N LEU A 69 -2.41 -14.67 3.46
CA LEU A 69 -3.24 -14.36 4.62
C LEU A 69 -3.70 -15.62 5.37
N SER A 70 -4.01 -16.71 4.67
CA SER A 70 -4.47 -17.97 5.26
C SER A 70 -3.42 -18.62 6.16
N HIS A 71 -2.14 -18.39 5.87
CA HIS A 71 -1.02 -18.89 6.67
C HIS A 71 -0.69 -18.03 7.91
N ARG A 72 -1.31 -16.85 8.08
CA ARG A 72 -1.04 -15.98 9.24
C ARG A 72 -1.74 -16.51 10.49
N GLN A 73 -0.96 -16.83 11.51
CA GLN A 73 -1.48 -17.17 12.83
C GLN A 73 -2.01 -15.91 13.55
N GLY A 74 -3.20 -15.99 14.14
CA GLY A 74 -3.74 -14.94 15.03
C GLY A 74 -4.51 -13.79 14.38
N HIS A 75 -4.61 -13.73 13.05
CA HIS A 75 -5.38 -12.69 12.34
C HIS A 75 -6.30 -13.29 11.28
N PHE A 76 -7.56 -13.54 11.65
CA PHE A 76 -8.59 -13.95 10.69
C PHE A 76 -9.07 -12.74 9.88
N MET A 77 -8.44 -12.49 8.73
CA MET A 77 -8.98 -11.55 7.75
C MET A 77 -10.10 -12.26 6.99
N LYS A 78 -11.34 -11.79 7.14
CA LYS A 78 -12.48 -12.36 6.41
C LYS A 78 -12.21 -12.24 4.89
N PRO A 79 -12.43 -13.27 4.07
CA PRO A 79 -12.24 -13.21 2.62
C PRO A 79 -12.94 -12.02 1.95
N SER A 80 -14.13 -11.67 2.44
CA SER A 80 -14.89 -10.49 1.98
C SER A 80 -14.15 -9.16 2.15
N MET A 81 -13.23 -9.07 3.11
CA MET A 81 -12.42 -7.88 3.33
C MET A 81 -11.34 -7.73 2.24
N LEU A 82 -10.71 -8.83 1.84
CA LEU A 82 -9.76 -8.83 0.72
C LEU A 82 -10.49 -8.50 -0.58
N GLN A 83 -11.67 -9.07 -0.78
CA GLN A 83 -12.52 -8.80 -1.94
C GLN A 83 -12.81 -7.30 -2.07
N SER A 84 -13.29 -6.68 -0.99
CA SER A 84 -13.60 -5.24 -1.00
C SER A 84 -12.40 -4.32 -1.29
N GLN A 85 -11.18 -4.79 -1.02
CA GLN A 85 -9.96 -4.04 -1.35
C GLN A 85 -9.56 -4.26 -2.81
N SER A 86 -9.65 -5.50 -3.30
CA SER A 86 -9.36 -5.85 -4.69
C SER A 86 -10.35 -5.18 -5.65
N ASP A 87 -11.62 -5.08 -5.27
CA ASP A 87 -12.67 -4.44 -6.08
C ASP A 87 -12.44 -2.95 -6.32
N ILE A 88 -11.72 -2.27 -5.42
CA ILE A 88 -11.44 -0.82 -5.51
C ILE A 88 -9.98 -0.52 -5.87
N LEU A 89 -9.17 -1.55 -6.12
CA LEU A 89 -7.77 -1.37 -6.48
C LEU A 89 -7.68 -0.83 -7.90
N GLU A 90 -7.08 0.35 -8.02
CA GLU A 90 -6.66 0.93 -9.27
C GLU A 90 -5.13 0.84 -9.31
N GLU A 91 -4.57 -0.06 -10.11
CA GLU A 91 -3.11 -0.24 -10.18
C GLU A 91 -2.41 1.09 -10.56
N PRO A 92 -1.22 1.39 -9.99
CA PRO A 92 -0.45 2.56 -10.39
C PRO A 92 -0.12 2.56 -11.88
N GLY A 93 -0.38 3.68 -12.56
CA GLY A 93 -0.08 3.84 -13.98
C GLY A 93 1.22 4.60 -14.26
N ASP A 94 1.58 4.73 -15.54
CA ASP A 94 2.82 5.40 -16.01
C ASP A 94 2.94 6.88 -15.56
N GLY A 95 1.83 7.52 -15.19
CA GLY A 95 1.81 8.90 -14.69
C GLY A 95 2.19 9.03 -13.21
N GLU A 96 2.51 7.92 -12.53
CA GLU A 96 2.76 7.84 -11.10
C GLU A 96 4.18 7.33 -10.84
N ILE A 97 4.94 7.99 -9.97
CA ILE A 97 6.28 7.52 -9.59
C ILE A 97 6.12 6.33 -8.65
N HIS A 98 6.31 5.14 -9.19
CA HIS A 98 6.13 3.90 -8.45
C HIS A 98 7.11 2.82 -8.90
N VAL A 99 7.31 1.83 -8.03
CA VAL A 99 8.00 0.57 -8.34
C VAL A 99 7.10 -0.60 -7.97
N ASN A 100 7.16 -1.66 -8.78
CA ASN A 100 6.38 -2.87 -8.56
C ASN A 100 7.29 -3.94 -7.95
N VAL A 101 6.82 -4.55 -6.87
CA VAL A 101 7.45 -5.73 -6.26
C VAL A 101 6.39 -6.80 -6.13
N HIS A 102 6.60 -7.92 -6.85
CA HIS A 102 5.66 -9.03 -6.83
C HIS A 102 5.74 -9.78 -5.50
N ILE A 103 4.59 -10.08 -4.89
CA ILE A 103 4.51 -10.85 -3.63
C ILE A 103 4.26 -12.33 -3.89
N GLY A 104 4.60 -13.17 -2.91
CA GLY A 104 4.19 -14.59 -2.91
C GLY A 104 5.14 -15.56 -3.63
N GLN A 105 6.19 -15.06 -4.28
CA GLN A 105 7.25 -15.91 -4.87
C GLN A 105 8.45 -16.14 -3.93
N ALA A 106 8.57 -15.35 -2.87
CA ALA A 106 9.68 -15.43 -1.92
C ALA A 106 9.22 -15.05 -0.50
N ASP A 107 10.11 -15.23 0.47
CA ASP A 107 9.86 -14.79 1.84
C ASP A 107 9.91 -13.24 1.98
N PRO A 108 9.45 -12.67 3.11
CA PRO A 108 9.45 -11.23 3.31
C PRO A 108 10.83 -10.56 3.24
N GLU A 109 11.92 -11.30 3.49
CA GLU A 109 13.29 -10.76 3.43
C GLU A 109 13.70 -10.51 1.98
N HIS A 110 13.41 -11.45 1.09
CA HIS A 110 13.62 -11.28 -0.35
C HIS A 110 12.76 -10.16 -0.94
N GLU A 111 11.50 -10.04 -0.52
CA GLU A 111 10.63 -8.92 -0.92
C GLU A 111 11.23 -7.58 -0.47
N ALA A 112 11.75 -7.48 0.76
CA ALA A 112 12.38 -6.27 1.25
C ALA A 112 13.67 -5.90 0.46
N VAL A 113 14.48 -6.90 0.11
CA VAL A 113 15.66 -6.71 -0.76
C VAL A 113 15.25 -6.24 -2.15
N ALA A 114 14.18 -6.81 -2.72
CA ALA A 114 13.65 -6.37 -4.01
C ALA A 114 13.16 -4.92 -3.97
N VAL A 115 12.50 -4.50 -2.88
CA VAL A 115 12.11 -3.10 -2.66
C VAL A 115 13.33 -2.19 -2.62
N ALA A 116 14.35 -2.53 -1.81
CA ALA A 116 15.58 -1.74 -1.72
C ALA A 116 16.27 -1.60 -3.09
N GLY A 117 16.43 -2.71 -3.82
CA GLY A 117 17.01 -2.72 -5.16
C GLY A 117 16.20 -1.91 -6.18
N ALA A 118 14.87 -1.98 -6.14
CA ALA A 118 14.01 -1.19 -7.02
C ALA A 118 14.07 0.31 -6.72
N LEU A 119 14.33 0.69 -5.47
CA LEU A 119 14.55 2.08 -5.05
C LEU A 119 15.99 2.56 -5.26
N GLY A 120 16.91 1.67 -5.65
CA GLY A 120 18.33 1.98 -5.83
C GLY A 120 19.09 2.22 -4.52
N LEU A 121 18.64 1.59 -3.43
CA LEU A 121 19.26 1.65 -2.10
C LEU A 121 20.28 0.52 -1.87
#